data_AF-A0A955BHY0-F1
#
_entry.id   AF-A0A955BHY0-F1
#
_cell.length_a   1.000
_cell.length_b   1.000
_cell.length_c   1.000
_cell.angle_alpha   90.00
_cell.angle_beta   90.00
_cell.angle_gamma   90.00
#
_symmetry.space_group_name_H-M   'P 1'
#
loop_
_entity.id
_entity.type
_entity.pdbx_description
1 polymer ?
#
loop_
_entity_poly.entity_id
_entity_poly.type
_entity_poly.pdbx_seq_one_letter_code
_entity_poly.pdbx_strand_id
1 'polypeptide(L)'
;CVALPTCGLALAESERVFSDMLDKIDAVLAELGLEEEPLLIRMTGCPNGCARPYNSDIGLVGKTKGKYTLFVGGRLLGNRLNFIYQDLVPEEEVVSTLVPLFTFFKQHRENGETFGDFCHRQGRDRLLAWADEFTAAAS
;
A
#
# COMPACT_ATOMS: atom_id res chain seq x y z
N CYS A 1 -1.33 11.36 -8.11
CA CYS A 1 -2.05 12.48 -8.77
C CYS A 1 -1.32 13.78 -8.48
N VAL A 2 -1.66 14.89 -9.15
CA VAL A 2 -0.95 16.16 -8.93
C VAL A 2 -0.87 16.58 -7.46
N ALA A 3 -2.00 16.58 -6.73
CA ALA A 3 -2.05 16.99 -5.33
C ALA A 3 -1.40 18.38 -5.10
N LEU A 4 -0.57 18.55 -4.08
CA LEU A 4 0.12 19.80 -3.81
C LEU A 4 1.23 20.06 -4.86
N PRO A 5 1.49 21.32 -5.26
CA PRO A 5 0.93 22.55 -4.69
C PRO A 5 -0.30 23.12 -5.44
N THR A 6 -0.73 22.51 -6.55
CA THR A 6 -1.68 23.15 -7.48
C THR A 6 -3.13 22.71 -7.29
N CYS A 7 -3.38 21.55 -6.67
CA CYS A 7 -4.73 21.11 -6.36
C CYS A 7 -5.22 21.73 -5.04
N GLY A 8 -6.23 22.61 -5.12
CA GLY A 8 -6.85 23.25 -3.94
C GLY A 8 -7.62 22.30 -3.01
N LEU A 9 -7.74 21.02 -3.36
CA LEU A 9 -8.39 19.97 -2.55
C LEU A 9 -7.40 18.99 -1.92
N ALA A 10 -6.09 19.16 -2.15
CA ALA A 10 -5.08 18.25 -1.64
C ALA A 10 -4.96 18.35 -0.11
N LEU A 11 -4.90 17.20 0.55
CA LEU A 11 -4.71 17.07 1.99
C LEU A 11 -3.29 16.60 2.33
N ALA A 12 -2.69 15.79 1.46
CA ALA A 12 -1.31 15.30 1.54
C ALA A 12 -0.62 15.41 0.17
N GLU A 13 0.69 15.15 0.14
CA GLU A 13 1.44 15.04 -1.10
C GLU A 13 0.99 13.84 -1.94
N SER A 14 1.40 13.83 -3.21
CA SER A 14 1.30 12.63 -4.04
C SER A 14 2.40 12.63 -5.09
N GLU A 15 2.24 13.32 -6.22
CA GLU A 15 3.19 13.27 -7.34
C GLU A 15 4.65 13.51 -6.93
N ARG A 16 4.88 14.51 -6.07
CA ARG A 16 6.24 14.97 -5.71
C ARG A 16 6.99 14.04 -4.75
N VAL A 17 6.30 13.18 -4.00
CA VAL A 17 6.91 12.24 -3.05
C VAL A 17 6.84 10.80 -3.53
N PHE A 18 6.10 10.54 -4.61
CA PHE A 18 5.81 9.18 -5.05
C PHE A 18 7.05 8.43 -5.53
N SER A 19 8.00 9.11 -6.20
CA SER A 19 9.26 8.49 -6.66
C SER A 19 10.06 7.96 -5.48
N ASP A 20 10.37 8.81 -4.49
CA ASP A 20 11.13 8.42 -3.30
C ASP A 20 10.44 7.32 -2.49
N MET A 21 9.10 7.30 -2.52
CA MET A 21 8.32 6.26 -1.86
C MET A 21 8.42 4.92 -2.59
N LEU A 22 8.38 4.93 -3.93
CA LEU A 22 8.59 3.73 -4.74
C LEU A 22 10.01 3.19 -4.54
N ASP A 23 11.03 4.03 -4.54
CA ASP A 23 12.42 3.60 -4.32
C ASP A 23 12.59 2.83 -3.00
N LYS A 24 11.92 3.28 -1.93
CA LYS A 24 11.93 2.59 -0.63
C LYS A 24 11.17 1.27 -0.64
N ILE A 25 10.04 1.22 -1.36
CA ILE A 25 9.26 -0.02 -1.50
C ILE A 25 10.05 -1.05 -2.32
N ASP A 26 10.66 -0.63 -3.42
CA ASP A 26 11.46 -1.49 -4.29
C ASP A 26 12.68 -2.05 -3.55
N ALA A 27 13.34 -1.24 -2.70
CA ALA A 27 14.40 -1.73 -1.82
C ALA A 27 13.94 -2.85 -0.88
N VAL A 28 12.78 -2.69 -0.23
CA VAL A 28 12.18 -3.72 0.63
C VAL A 28 11.81 -4.97 -0.17
N LEU A 29 11.23 -4.81 -1.37
CA LEU A 29 10.87 -5.95 -2.22
C LEU A 29 12.12 -6.73 -2.63
N ALA A 30 13.20 -6.06 -3.00
CA ALA A 30 14.48 -6.70 -3.34
C ALA A 30 15.09 -7.44 -2.14
N GLU A 31 15.08 -6.85 -0.95
CA GLU A 31 15.52 -7.53 0.29
C GLU A 31 14.70 -8.80 0.58
N LEU A 32 13.41 -8.77 0.23
CA LEU A 32 12.51 -9.91 0.36
C LEU A 32 12.56 -10.87 -0.83
N GLY A 33 13.31 -10.60 -1.90
CA GLY A 33 13.33 -11.43 -3.10
C GLY A 33 11.99 -11.44 -3.85
N LEU A 34 11.30 -10.30 -3.87
CA LEU A 34 10.01 -10.05 -4.49
C LEU A 34 10.08 -8.98 -5.60
N GLU A 35 11.28 -8.61 -6.06
CA GLU A 35 11.51 -7.54 -7.04
C GLU A 35 10.90 -7.82 -8.43
N GLU A 36 10.66 -9.09 -8.76
CA GLU A 36 9.99 -9.49 -10.01
C GLU A 36 8.46 -9.53 -9.88
N GLU A 37 7.91 -9.33 -8.68
CA GLU A 37 6.48 -9.41 -8.47
C GLU A 37 5.76 -8.19 -9.07
N PRO A 38 4.76 -8.41 -9.94
CA PRO A 38 4.00 -7.30 -10.49
C PRO A 38 3.13 -6.67 -9.39
N LEU A 39 3.36 -5.39 -9.11
CA LEU A 39 2.59 -4.61 -8.14
C LEU A 39 2.06 -3.33 -8.78
N LEU A 40 0.74 -3.11 -8.65
CA LEU A 40 0.13 -1.84 -8.98
C LEU A 40 -0.02 -1.01 -7.71
N ILE A 41 0.80 0.04 -7.59
CA ILE A 41 0.75 1.01 -6.49
C ILE A 41 0.22 2.33 -7.02
N ARG A 42 -0.72 2.95 -6.30
CA ARG A 42 -1.30 4.24 -6.69
C ARG A 42 -1.43 5.17 -5.51
N MET A 43 -1.08 6.44 -5.74
CA MET A 43 -1.11 7.48 -4.73
C MET A 43 -2.00 8.65 -5.15
N THR A 44 -2.80 9.16 -4.19
CA THR A 44 -3.59 10.38 -4.34
C THR A 44 -3.51 11.22 -3.08
N GLY A 45 -3.54 12.55 -3.23
CA GLY A 45 -3.41 13.47 -2.09
C GLY A 45 -4.70 13.75 -1.31
N CYS A 46 -5.86 13.22 -1.75
CA CYS A 46 -7.16 13.40 -1.08
C CYS A 46 -8.14 12.27 -1.48
N PRO A 47 -9.28 12.07 -0.78
CA PRO A 47 -10.19 10.95 -1.05
C PRO A 47 -10.96 11.03 -2.38
N ASN A 48 -10.80 12.09 -3.18
CA ASN A 48 -11.43 12.20 -4.50
C ASN A 48 -10.92 11.14 -5.50
N GLY A 49 -9.73 10.59 -5.28
CA GLY A 49 -9.27 9.42 -6.02
C GLY A 49 -8.90 9.66 -7.48
N CYS A 50 -8.35 10.83 -7.84
CA CYS A 50 -8.01 11.17 -9.23
C CYS A 50 -7.02 10.17 -9.89
N ALA A 51 -6.16 9.53 -9.08
CA ALA A 51 -5.24 8.50 -9.55
C ALA A 51 -5.86 7.10 -9.63
N ARG A 52 -7.16 6.95 -9.29
CA ARG A 52 -7.86 5.66 -9.14
C ARG A 52 -7.18 4.73 -8.12
N PRO A 53 -6.96 5.15 -6.86
CA PRO A 53 -6.26 4.35 -5.85
C PRO A 53 -7.10 3.18 -5.32
N TYR A 54 -8.41 3.17 -5.57
CA TYR A 54 -9.33 2.21 -4.94
C TYR A 54 -9.43 0.86 -5.65
N ASN A 55 -8.70 0.66 -6.75
CA ASN A 55 -8.67 -0.60 -7.48
C ASN A 55 -7.25 -1.08 -7.80
N SER A 56 -6.25 -0.59 -7.06
CA SER A 56 -4.86 -1.04 -7.12
C SER A 56 -4.54 -2.04 -6.02
N ASP A 57 -3.44 -2.78 -6.18
CA ASP A 57 -2.96 -3.73 -5.16
C ASP A 57 -2.65 -3.00 -3.85
N ILE A 58 -2.00 -1.82 -3.96
CA ILE A 58 -1.77 -0.89 -2.86
C ILE A 58 -2.28 0.51 -3.27
N GLY A 59 -3.13 1.09 -2.44
CA GLY A 59 -3.66 2.44 -2.61
C GLY A 59 -3.26 3.34 -1.45
N LEU A 60 -2.65 4.48 -1.74
CA LEU A 60 -2.28 5.49 -0.76
C LEU A 60 -3.17 6.73 -0.95
N VAL A 61 -4.00 7.03 0.04
CA VAL A 61 -4.99 8.10 -0.04
C VAL A 61 -4.73 9.13 1.05
N GLY A 62 -4.34 10.34 0.66
CA GLY A 62 -4.09 11.44 1.58
C GLY A 62 -5.31 11.76 2.43
N LYS A 63 -5.13 11.76 3.75
CA LYS A 63 -6.20 11.97 4.74
C LYS A 63 -6.05 13.31 5.46
N THR A 64 -4.81 13.67 5.77
CA THR A 64 -4.39 14.96 6.34
C THR A 64 -2.92 15.19 6.02
N LYS A 65 -2.36 16.31 6.44
CA LYS A 65 -0.96 16.66 6.17
C LYS A 65 -0.01 15.54 6.61
N GLY A 66 0.71 14.95 5.66
CA GLY A 66 1.69 13.89 5.89
C GLY A 66 1.12 12.56 6.36
N LYS A 67 -0.18 12.31 6.21
CA LYS A 67 -0.81 11.03 6.61
C LYS A 67 -1.72 10.46 5.54
N TYR A 68 -1.68 9.14 5.40
CA TYR A 68 -2.39 8.38 4.38
C TYR A 68 -3.28 7.31 4.99
N THR A 69 -4.42 7.06 4.37
CA THR A 69 -5.14 5.81 4.50
C THR A 69 -4.54 4.81 3.50
N LEU A 70 -4.13 3.65 3.98
CA LEU A 70 -3.60 2.55 3.17
C LEU A 70 -4.74 1.60 2.80
N PHE A 71 -4.85 1.31 1.51
CA PHE A 71 -5.79 0.36 0.96
C PHE A 71 -5.04 -0.81 0.31
N VAL A 72 -5.55 -2.03 0.46
CA VAL A 72 -4.97 -3.25 -0.13
C VAL A 72 -6.03 -4.20 -0.66
N GLY A 73 -5.61 -5.12 -1.53
CA GLY A 73 -6.47 -6.20 -2.02
C GLY A 73 -7.21 -5.90 -3.33
N GLY A 74 -6.77 -4.88 -4.08
CA GLY A 74 -7.23 -4.65 -5.45
C GLY A 74 -6.63 -5.67 -6.42
N ARG A 75 -6.56 -5.32 -7.70
CA ARG A 75 -5.92 -6.17 -8.73
C ARG A 75 -5.15 -5.33 -9.73
N LEU A 76 -4.10 -5.91 -10.30
CA LEU A 76 -3.38 -5.38 -11.46
C LEU A 76 -4.32 -4.94 -12.61
N LEU A 77 -5.34 -5.75 -12.92
CA LEU A 77 -6.34 -5.45 -13.95
C LEU A 77 -7.31 -4.31 -13.57
N GLY A 78 -7.36 -3.91 -12.30
CA GLY A 78 -8.24 -2.85 -11.82
C GLY A 78 -9.73 -3.22 -11.76
N ASN A 79 -10.08 -4.51 -11.79
CA ASN A 79 -11.45 -5.01 -11.82
C ASN A 79 -12.02 -5.40 -10.44
N ARG A 80 -11.30 -5.12 -9.35
CA ARG A 80 -11.74 -5.31 -7.96
C ARG A 80 -11.37 -4.10 -7.13
N LEU A 81 -12.29 -3.70 -6.23
CA LEU A 81 -12.01 -2.67 -5.25
C LEU A 81 -11.14 -3.23 -4.12
N ASN A 82 -10.17 -2.44 -3.68
CA ASN A 82 -9.42 -2.71 -2.46
C ASN A 82 -10.24 -2.32 -1.21
N PHE A 83 -9.73 -2.68 -0.04
CA PHE A 83 -10.30 -2.33 1.26
C PHE A 83 -9.30 -1.55 2.11
N ILE A 84 -9.80 -0.79 3.09
CA ILE A 84 -8.95 -0.06 4.05
C ILE A 84 -8.18 -1.09 4.89
N TYR A 85 -6.87 -1.09 4.77
CA TYR A 85 -5.98 -1.82 5.66
C TYR A 85 -5.81 -1.05 6.98
N GLN A 86 -5.28 0.17 6.89
CA GLN A 86 -4.99 1.02 8.04
C GLN A 86 -5.22 2.50 7.69
N ASP A 87 -5.69 3.28 8.65
CA ASP A 87 -5.97 4.71 8.48
C ASP A 87 -4.96 5.55 9.26
N LEU A 88 -4.77 6.81 8.86
CA LEU A 88 -3.92 7.82 9.51
C LEU A 88 -2.44 7.41 9.66
N VAL A 89 -1.90 6.64 8.71
CA VAL A 89 -0.49 6.21 8.69
C VAL A 89 0.40 7.39 8.29
N PRO A 90 1.38 7.79 9.11
CA PRO A 90 2.39 8.79 8.74
C PRO A 90 3.16 8.41 7.48
N GLU A 91 3.54 9.38 6.65
CA GLU A 91 4.27 9.17 5.39
C GLU A 91 5.54 8.33 5.57
N GLU A 92 6.28 8.62 6.63
CA GLU A 92 7.52 7.97 7.02
C GLU A 92 7.33 6.52 7.49
N GLU A 93 6.11 6.16 7.92
CA GLU A 93 5.74 4.83 8.40
C GLU A 93 5.06 3.97 7.31
N VAL A 94 4.75 4.54 6.14
CA VAL A 94 4.04 3.81 5.06
C VAL A 94 4.79 2.53 4.68
N VAL A 95 6.10 2.61 4.51
CA VAL A 95 6.93 1.48 4.07
C VAL A 95 7.01 0.41 5.16
N SER A 96 7.31 0.80 6.40
CA SER A 96 7.37 -0.14 7.53
C SER A 96 6.01 -0.81 7.79
N THR A 97 4.91 -0.13 7.51
CA THR A 97 3.54 -0.67 7.60
C THR A 97 3.26 -1.74 6.53
N LEU A 98 3.92 -1.69 5.37
CA LEU A 98 3.76 -2.65 4.28
C LEU A 98 4.69 -3.86 4.39
N VAL A 99 5.84 -3.74 5.07
CA VAL A 99 6.83 -4.83 5.26
C VAL A 99 6.21 -6.13 5.80
N PRO A 100 5.35 -6.11 6.85
CA PRO A 100 4.73 -7.33 7.35
C PRO A 100 3.87 -8.01 6.29
N LEU A 101 3.19 -7.25 5.43
CA LEU A 101 2.30 -7.77 4.38
C LEU A 101 3.10 -8.45 3.27
N PHE A 102 4.21 -7.85 2.84
CA PHE A 102 5.11 -8.47 1.86
C PHE A 102 5.73 -9.75 2.40
N THR A 103 6.12 -9.74 3.68
CA THR A 103 6.64 -10.94 4.34
C THR A 103 5.56 -12.02 4.43
N PHE A 104 4.33 -11.65 4.77
CA PHE A 104 3.21 -12.58 4.83
C PHE A 104 2.95 -13.22 3.46
N PHE A 105 2.90 -12.38 2.43
CA PHE A 105 2.73 -12.79 1.04
C PHE A 105 3.81 -13.78 0.62
N LYS A 106 5.09 -13.46 0.84
CA LYS A 106 6.22 -14.33 0.51
C LYS A 106 6.06 -15.73 1.11
N GLN A 107 5.60 -15.81 2.36
CA GLN A 107 5.55 -17.06 3.12
C GLN A 107 4.28 -17.89 2.87
N HIS A 108 3.15 -17.25 2.57
CA HIS A 108 1.83 -17.90 2.60
C HIS A 108 1.02 -17.74 1.31
N ARG A 109 1.61 -17.18 0.25
CA ARG A 109 0.97 -17.14 -1.07
C ARG A 109 0.75 -18.53 -1.64
N GLU A 110 -0.32 -18.66 -2.40
CA GLU A 110 -0.57 -19.83 -3.24
C GLU A 110 0.23 -19.72 -4.54
N ASN A 111 0.38 -20.84 -5.26
CA ASN A 111 1.19 -20.86 -6.49
C ASN A 111 0.58 -19.95 -7.56
N GLY A 112 1.36 -18.98 -8.06
CA GLY A 112 0.92 -18.00 -9.05
C GLY A 112 -0.03 -16.92 -8.49
N GLU A 113 -0.19 -16.83 -7.18
CA GLU A 113 -1.03 -15.80 -6.56
C GLU A 113 -0.35 -14.43 -6.57
N THR A 114 -1.09 -13.39 -6.98
CA THR A 114 -0.63 -11.99 -6.93
C THR A 114 -0.82 -11.39 -5.55
N PHE A 115 -0.07 -10.34 -5.21
CA PHE A 115 -0.19 -9.66 -3.91
C PHE A 115 -1.62 -9.16 -3.63
N GLY A 116 -2.29 -8.56 -4.62
CA GLY A 116 -3.66 -8.10 -4.48
C GLY A 116 -4.65 -9.24 -4.21
N ASP A 117 -4.51 -10.38 -4.90
CA ASP A 117 -5.34 -11.57 -4.64
C ASP A 117 -5.06 -12.17 -3.27
N PHE A 118 -3.78 -12.22 -2.87
CA PHE A 118 -3.38 -12.67 -1.54
C PHE A 118 -4.02 -11.82 -0.43
N CYS A 119 -3.87 -10.49 -0.48
CA CYS A 119 -4.47 -9.61 0.51
C CYS A 119 -6.00 -9.75 0.54
N HIS A 120 -6.63 -9.93 -0.62
CA HIS A 120 -8.08 -10.17 -0.70
C HIS A 120 -8.49 -11.49 -0.06
N ARG A 121 -7.76 -12.59 -0.32
CA ARG A 121 -8.03 -13.92 0.26
C ARG A 121 -7.82 -13.95 1.77
N GLN A 122 -6.75 -13.32 2.27
CA GLN A 122 -6.50 -13.24 3.71
C GLN A 122 -7.53 -12.36 4.43
N GLY A 123 -7.96 -11.28 3.78
CA GLY A 123 -8.86 -10.30 4.37
C GLY A 123 -8.20 -9.45 5.45
N ARG A 124 -8.85 -8.35 5.82
CA ARG A 124 -8.27 -7.32 6.71
C ARG A 124 -7.83 -7.86 8.06
N ASP A 125 -8.68 -8.63 8.74
CA ASP A 125 -8.44 -9.02 10.13
C ASP A 125 -7.22 -9.96 10.25
N ARG A 126 -7.03 -10.85 9.27
CA ARG A 126 -5.88 -11.75 9.24
C ARG A 126 -4.57 -11.03 8.89
N LEU A 127 -4.63 -10.03 8.00
CA LEU A 127 -3.47 -9.19 7.71
C LEU A 127 -3.03 -8.40 8.95
N LEU A 128 -3.97 -7.85 9.72
CA LEU A 128 -3.67 -7.13 10.96
C LEU A 128 -3.08 -8.05 12.04
N ALA A 129 -3.69 -9.23 12.25
CA ALA A 129 -3.17 -10.21 13.21
C ALA A 129 -1.73 -10.62 12.88
N TRP A 130 -1.43 -10.87 11.61
CA TRP A 130 -0.06 -11.14 11.16
C TRP A 130 0.89 -9.97 11.41
N ALA A 131 0.47 -8.74 11.12
CA ALA A 131 1.30 -7.56 11.32
C ALA A 131 1.64 -7.35 12.80
N ASP A 132 0.69 -7.55 13.70
CA ASP A 132 0.90 -7.47 15.14
C ASP A 132 1.92 -8.51 15.63
N GLU A 133 1.80 -9.76 15.16
CA GLU A 133 2.75 -10.84 15.47
C GLU A 133 4.15 -10.55 14.93
N PHE A 134 4.24 -10.02 13.70
CA PHE A 134 5.50 -9.65 13.06
C PHE A 134 6.22 -8.54 13.84
N THR A 135 5.50 -7.50 14.27
CA THR A 135 6.08 -6.41 15.06
C THR A 135 6.52 -6.88 16.44
N ALA A 136 5.76 -7.77 17.08
CA ALA A 136 6.12 -8.34 18.38
C ALA A 136 7.40 -9.20 18.29
N ALA A 137 7.62 -9.93 17.19
CA ALA A 137 8.82 -10.73 16.97
C ALA A 137 10.06 -9.91 16.59
N ALA A 138 9.88 -8.68 16.10
CA ALA A 138 10.96 -7.76 15.73
C ALA A 138 11.42 -6.85 16.89
N SER A 139 10.75 -6.95 18.04
CA SER A 139 11.01 -6.18 19.28
C SER A 139 11.88 -6.98 20.26
#